data_AF-A0A2A5V5G9-F1
#
_entry.id   AF-A0A2A5V5G9-F1
#
_cell.length_a   1.000
_cell.length_b   1.000
_cell.length_c   1.000
_cell.angle_alpha   90.00
_cell.angle_beta   90.00
_cell.angle_gamma   90.00
#
_symmetry.space_group_name_H-M   'P 1'
#
loop_
_entity.id
_entity.type
_entity.pdbx_description
1 polymer ?
#
loop_
_entity_poly.entity_id
_entity_poly.type
_entity_poly.pdbx_seq_one_letter_code
_entity_poly.pdbx_strand_id
1 'polypeptide(L)'
;MATSIGKLSKSFFIKLLVGIIILPFVFWGMGDVFRGGNQNVIATIDSNKISTQEFINYVNRLDLNQEQIKNLSKTDLIEQILSDFIGKKVMSLEIEKIGIEISDESLRDIIKNDKLFYKEGKFSRTEYEKFLIKSNITAPQFEANIVEQEKRRQLLGSLAGGIIIPDILTTKEFRKENQTKTIQYIDLDKYHSRNKPSAESIEELYERNKNIFFVNLKSIRYAEIKPELVSDNSEFNENFFKQLDLIENNVLDGQSFEETTSANNLKIIELNKVNANKEDENKNKIKNISEKLFKKIYNIKDVQSPEIINVDGKYYLAEIKDLVKKNKSIDDPEVLEALNAQLSFKAKIESNTSLAKDISLGAFNDGKFEKFAKDNGLTVNSYKISSLKQNDIFGEGLIKRIFLTKDGEINLLTNNTLTKSFLIFTKKTKYKILEKNSNDFEQFEAKARLNLINKIYQSYDESLNRKYKVKLNQRTIDRVKNSFQ
;
A
#
# COMPACT_ATOMS: atom_id res chain seq x y z
N MET A 1 -17.41 20.49 64.97
CA MET A 1 -16.45 21.54 64.55
C MET A 1 -16.63 21.87 63.06
N ALA A 2 -17.82 22.34 62.67
CA ALA A 2 -18.15 22.68 61.27
C ALA A 2 -18.95 23.98 61.19
N THR A 3 -18.64 24.94 62.09
CA THR A 3 -19.40 26.19 62.26
C THR A 3 -18.50 27.42 62.39
N SER A 4 -17.29 27.38 61.81
CA SER A 4 -16.36 28.52 61.85
C SER A 4 -15.81 28.96 60.47
N ILE A 5 -16.11 28.25 59.38
CA ILE A 5 -15.60 28.62 58.04
C ILE A 5 -16.59 29.53 57.26
N GLY A 6 -17.89 29.48 57.57
CA GLY A 6 -18.90 30.30 56.89
C GLY A 6 -18.90 31.80 57.26
N LYS A 7 -18.18 32.22 58.31
CA LYS A 7 -18.12 33.63 58.76
C LYS A 7 -16.86 34.40 58.32
N LEU A 8 -15.87 33.74 57.70
CA LEU A 8 -14.69 34.41 57.13
C LEU A 8 -14.90 34.86 55.67
N SER A 9 -15.89 34.29 54.96
CA SER A 9 -16.19 34.62 53.55
C SER A 9 -16.74 36.04 53.30
N LYS A 10 -17.12 36.79 54.35
CA LYS A 10 -17.67 38.16 54.23
C LYS A 10 -16.65 39.29 54.38
N SER A 11 -15.37 39.01 54.70
CA SER A 11 -14.36 40.06 54.76
C SER A 11 -13.93 40.48 53.35
N PHE A 12 -14.04 41.78 53.04
CA PHE A 12 -13.59 42.37 51.78
C PHE A 12 -12.14 41.97 51.42
N PHE A 13 -11.29 41.81 52.44
CA PHE A 13 -9.91 41.37 52.29
C PHE A 13 -9.76 39.95 51.72
N ILE A 14 -10.67 39.03 52.04
CA ILE A 14 -10.61 37.65 51.53
C ILE A 14 -11.07 37.58 50.08
N LYS A 15 -12.04 38.41 49.68
CA LYS A 15 -12.43 38.53 48.25
C LYS A 15 -11.34 39.17 47.41
N LEU A 16 -10.63 40.17 47.95
CA LEU A 16 -9.49 40.81 47.29
C LEU A 16 -8.30 39.83 47.15
N LEU A 17 -8.01 39.05 48.20
CA LEU A 17 -6.95 38.03 48.18
C LEU A 17 -7.27 36.90 47.17
N VAL A 18 -8.51 36.40 47.15
CA VAL A 18 -8.95 35.38 46.19
C VAL A 18 -8.94 35.92 44.76
N GLY A 19 -9.34 37.18 44.53
CA GLY A 19 -9.25 37.83 43.23
C GLY A 19 -7.81 37.95 42.73
N ILE A 20 -6.88 38.34 43.59
CA ILE A 20 -5.44 38.45 43.27
C ILE A 20 -4.82 37.07 43.01
N ILE A 21 -5.26 36.02 43.71
CA ILE A 21 -4.77 34.64 43.47
C ILE A 21 -5.30 34.09 42.15
N ILE A 22 -6.54 34.42 41.73
CA ILE A 22 -7.12 33.90 40.48
C ILE A 22 -6.56 34.62 39.24
N LEU A 23 -6.21 35.90 39.34
CA LEU A 23 -5.74 36.71 38.21
C LEU A 23 -4.53 36.12 37.46
N PRO A 24 -3.45 35.65 38.12
CA PRO A 24 -2.35 34.97 37.44
C PRO A 24 -2.80 33.73 36.65
N PHE A 25 -3.74 32.94 37.18
CA PHE A 25 -4.20 31.70 36.53
C PHE A 25 -5.05 31.96 35.28
N VAL A 26 -5.73 33.11 35.21
CA VAL A 26 -6.51 33.54 34.03
C VAL A 26 -5.59 34.04 32.91
N PHE A 27 -4.51 34.76 33.26
CA PHE A 27 -3.57 35.31 32.27
C PHE A 27 -2.42 34.37 31.87
N TRP A 28 -2.13 33.31 32.66
CA TRP A 28 -1.06 32.32 32.37
C TRP A 28 -1.55 31.07 31.61
N GLY A 29 -2.82 30.99 31.20
CA GLY A 29 -3.29 29.97 30.26
C GLY A 29 -3.57 28.57 30.83
N MET A 30 -3.83 28.41 32.13
CA MET A 30 -4.25 27.12 32.73
C MET A 30 -5.74 26.77 32.49
N GLY A 31 -6.36 27.28 31.43
CA GLY A 31 -7.71 26.91 31.01
C GLY A 31 -7.82 25.51 30.40
N ASP A 32 -6.70 24.89 30.01
CA ASP A 32 -6.69 23.58 29.35
C ASP A 32 -6.76 22.39 30.32
N VAL A 33 -6.41 22.57 31.60
CA VAL A 33 -6.43 21.48 32.59
C VAL A 33 -7.86 21.02 32.90
N PHE A 34 -8.86 21.90 32.71
CA PHE A 34 -10.28 21.59 32.87
C PHE A 34 -11.00 21.23 31.55
N ARG A 35 -10.28 21.15 30.41
CA ARG A 35 -10.81 20.79 29.08
C ARG A 35 -10.61 19.32 28.69
N GLY A 36 -10.11 18.47 29.59
CA GLY A 36 -9.75 17.08 29.31
C GLY A 36 -10.89 16.14 28.86
N GLY A 37 -12.16 16.52 29.02
CA GLY A 37 -13.30 15.66 28.67
C GLY A 37 -13.48 15.37 27.18
N ASN A 38 -12.95 16.22 26.28
CA ASN A 38 -13.09 16.05 24.82
C ASN A 38 -11.79 15.65 24.11
N GLN A 39 -10.65 15.64 24.81
CA GLN A 39 -9.36 15.24 24.26
C GLN A 39 -9.15 13.71 24.29
N ASN A 40 -9.88 12.99 25.14
CA ASN A 40 -9.77 11.53 25.25
C ASN A 40 -10.87 10.78 24.47
N VAL A 41 -11.61 11.47 23.61
CA VAL A 41 -12.68 10.90 22.79
C VAL A 41 -12.25 10.98 21.33
N ILE A 42 -12.08 9.82 20.69
CA ILE A 42 -11.71 9.73 19.27
C ILE A 42 -12.92 9.74 18.34
N ALA A 43 -14.05 9.21 18.82
CA ALA A 43 -15.32 9.21 18.11
C ALA A 43 -16.49 9.18 19.10
N THR A 44 -17.68 9.54 18.64
CA THR A 44 -18.94 9.34 19.36
C THR A 44 -19.92 8.62 18.44
N ILE A 45 -20.60 7.58 18.96
CA ILE A 45 -21.64 6.84 18.27
C ILE A 45 -22.95 7.13 19.01
N ASP A 46 -23.82 7.95 18.42
CA ASP A 46 -24.97 8.56 19.10
C ASP A 46 -24.57 9.31 20.38
N SER A 47 -24.88 8.77 21.55
CA SER A 47 -24.48 9.28 22.88
C SER A 47 -23.25 8.57 23.46
N ASN A 48 -22.80 7.46 22.85
CA ASN A 48 -21.68 6.66 23.34
C ASN A 48 -20.35 7.27 22.90
N LYS A 49 -19.55 7.70 23.88
CA LYS A 49 -18.20 8.23 23.63
C LYS A 49 -17.20 7.10 23.52
N ILE A 50 -16.42 7.07 22.45
CA ILE A 50 -15.38 6.08 22.21
C ILE A 50 -14.03 6.70 22.59
N SER A 51 -13.34 6.05 23.52
CA SER A 51 -12.07 6.55 24.06
C SER A 51 -10.93 6.41 23.06
N THR A 52 -10.03 7.39 23.06
CA THR A 52 -8.75 7.33 22.34
C THR A 52 -7.91 6.13 22.80
N GLN A 53 -7.93 5.81 24.09
CA GLN A 53 -7.16 4.70 24.65
C GLN A 53 -7.66 3.35 24.14
N GLU A 54 -8.97 3.19 23.97
CA GLU A 54 -9.54 1.96 23.40
C GLU A 54 -9.06 1.73 21.97
N PHE A 55 -8.99 2.80 21.18
CA PHE A 55 -8.47 2.74 19.82
C PHE A 55 -6.97 2.40 19.80
N ILE A 56 -6.15 3.04 20.64
CA ILE A 56 -4.71 2.73 20.74
C ILE A 56 -4.51 1.26 21.15
N ASN A 57 -5.26 0.77 22.13
CA ASN A 57 -5.21 -0.63 22.54
C ASN A 57 -5.63 -1.57 21.40
N TYR A 58 -6.58 -1.16 20.57
CA TYR A 58 -6.98 -1.91 19.38
C TYR A 58 -5.84 -1.97 18.35
N VAL A 59 -5.23 -0.83 18.02
CA VAL A 59 -4.07 -0.75 17.10
C VAL A 59 -2.91 -1.63 17.61
N ASN A 60 -2.60 -1.58 18.92
CA ASN A 60 -1.50 -2.36 19.51
C ASN A 60 -1.73 -3.88 19.50
N ARG A 61 -2.98 -4.33 19.32
CA ARG A 61 -3.33 -5.75 19.18
C ARG A 61 -3.25 -6.23 17.73
N LEU A 62 -3.13 -5.32 16.77
CA LEU A 62 -2.91 -5.68 15.38
C LEU A 62 -1.46 -6.11 15.21
N ASP A 63 -1.25 -7.25 14.54
CA ASP A 63 0.07 -7.76 14.20
C ASP A 63 0.64 -6.99 12.98
N LEU A 64 0.86 -5.69 13.18
CA LEU A 64 1.41 -4.80 12.15
C LEU A 64 2.93 -5.03 12.07
N ASN A 65 3.43 -5.22 10.85
CA ASN A 65 4.86 -5.33 10.63
C ASN A 65 5.56 -3.97 10.78
N GLN A 66 6.89 -3.98 10.90
CA GLN A 66 7.69 -2.77 11.11
C GLN A 66 7.53 -1.71 10.01
N GLU A 67 7.28 -2.12 8.77
CA GLU A 67 7.05 -1.21 7.65
C GLU A 67 5.67 -0.55 7.74
N GLN A 68 4.64 -1.32 8.08
CA GLN A 68 3.28 -0.83 8.32
C GLN A 68 3.25 0.17 9.46
N ILE A 69 3.92 -0.14 10.58
CA ILE A 69 4.02 0.77 11.73
C ILE A 69 4.67 2.09 11.33
N LYS A 70 5.80 2.05 10.62
CA LYS A 70 6.49 3.26 10.11
C LYS A 70 5.66 4.07 9.11
N ASN A 71 4.70 3.44 8.45
CA ASN A 71 3.85 4.06 7.44
C ASN A 71 2.44 4.41 7.96
N LEU A 72 2.10 4.11 9.22
CA LEU A 72 0.80 4.45 9.83
C LEU A 72 0.50 5.94 9.73
N SER A 73 1.51 6.79 9.94
CA SER A 73 1.40 8.24 9.90
C SER A 73 1.49 8.85 8.49
N LYS A 74 1.97 8.06 7.51
CA LYS A 74 2.27 8.50 6.13
C LYS A 74 1.25 8.03 5.09
N THR A 75 0.34 7.14 5.49
CA THR A 75 -0.69 6.54 4.64
C THR A 75 -2.07 6.74 5.26
N ASP A 76 -3.11 6.25 4.57
CA ASP A 76 -4.49 6.21 5.10
C ASP A 76 -4.75 4.97 5.97
N LEU A 77 -3.70 4.23 6.36
CA LEU A 77 -3.84 2.97 7.09
C LEU A 77 -4.47 3.19 8.47
N ILE A 78 -4.11 4.25 9.19
CA ILE A 78 -4.69 4.53 10.51
C ILE A 78 -6.18 4.88 10.41
N GLU A 79 -6.59 5.58 9.36
CA GLU A 79 -7.99 5.89 9.07
C GLU A 79 -8.78 4.63 8.69
N GLN A 80 -8.18 3.69 7.95
CA GLN A 80 -8.78 2.39 7.65
C GLN A 80 -8.97 1.55 8.93
N ILE A 81 -7.93 1.51 9.79
CA ILE A 81 -8.00 0.82 11.09
C ILE A 81 -9.07 1.46 11.98
N LEU A 82 -9.17 2.79 11.99
CA LEU A 82 -10.21 3.52 12.72
C LEU A 82 -11.60 3.19 12.18
N SER A 83 -11.79 3.15 10.86
CA SER A 83 -13.05 2.78 10.24
C SER A 83 -13.50 1.38 10.67
N ASP A 84 -12.60 0.39 10.60
CA ASP A 84 -12.87 -0.99 11.07
C ASP A 84 -13.18 -1.04 12.58
N PHE A 85 -12.42 -0.30 13.39
CA PHE A 85 -12.66 -0.21 14.83
C PHE A 85 -14.05 0.36 15.16
N ILE A 86 -14.43 1.47 14.50
CA ILE A 86 -15.74 2.09 14.68
C ILE A 86 -16.85 1.16 14.19
N GLY A 87 -16.68 0.49 13.05
CA GLY A 87 -17.64 -0.50 12.56
C GLY A 87 -17.84 -1.65 13.57
N LYS A 88 -16.77 -2.14 14.19
CA LYS A 88 -16.85 -3.14 15.27
C LYS A 88 -17.62 -2.62 16.49
N LYS A 89 -17.43 -1.35 16.87
CA LYS A 89 -18.17 -0.72 17.99
C LYS A 89 -19.65 -0.55 17.68
N VAL A 90 -19.99 -0.06 16.49
CA VAL A 90 -21.39 0.05 16.01
C VAL A 90 -22.06 -1.33 16.05
N MET A 91 -21.39 -2.36 15.55
CA MET A 91 -21.93 -3.73 15.57
C MET A 91 -22.12 -4.26 16.99
N SER A 92 -21.20 -3.96 17.91
CA SER A 92 -21.32 -4.38 19.31
C SER A 92 -22.52 -3.73 20.00
N LEU A 93 -22.74 -2.42 19.76
CA LEU A 93 -23.92 -1.70 20.25
C LEU A 93 -25.22 -2.26 19.67
N GLU A 94 -25.20 -2.67 18.40
CA GLU A 94 -26.36 -3.29 17.77
C GLU A 94 -26.67 -4.68 18.35
N ILE A 95 -25.66 -5.51 18.57
CA ILE A 95 -25.78 -6.82 19.23
C ILE A 95 -26.39 -6.66 20.62
N GLU A 96 -25.89 -5.70 21.41
CA GLU A 96 -26.40 -5.38 22.75
C GLU A 96 -27.87 -4.94 22.67
N LYS A 97 -28.20 -4.05 21.73
CA LYS A 97 -29.57 -3.54 21.53
C LYS A 97 -30.57 -4.62 21.10
N ILE A 98 -30.13 -5.60 20.32
CA ILE A 98 -30.94 -6.75 19.90
C ILE A 98 -31.07 -7.78 21.04
N GLY A 99 -30.16 -7.74 22.02
CA GLY A 99 -30.19 -8.63 23.19
C GLY A 99 -29.59 -10.01 22.93
N ILE A 100 -28.57 -10.10 22.08
CA ILE A 100 -27.86 -11.37 21.85
C ILE A 100 -26.88 -11.61 22.99
N GLU A 101 -27.11 -12.69 23.74
CA GLU A 101 -26.31 -13.10 24.88
C GLU A 101 -25.81 -14.54 24.74
N ILE A 102 -24.66 -14.84 25.35
CA ILE A 102 -24.08 -16.18 25.38
C ILE A 102 -24.07 -16.65 26.82
N SER A 103 -24.69 -17.80 27.09
CA SER A 103 -24.67 -18.40 28.43
C SER A 103 -23.30 -18.94 28.78
N ASP A 104 -22.97 -18.96 30.08
CA ASP A 104 -21.73 -19.57 30.58
C ASP A 104 -21.58 -21.04 30.18
N GLU A 105 -22.69 -21.75 30.07
CA GLU A 105 -22.72 -23.13 29.58
C GLU A 105 -22.29 -23.20 28.10
N SER A 106 -22.85 -22.34 27.26
CA SER A 106 -22.48 -22.25 25.84
C SER A 106 -21.01 -21.88 25.66
N LEU A 107 -20.52 -20.89 26.42
CA LEU A 107 -19.11 -20.50 26.41
C LEU A 107 -18.20 -21.66 26.84
N ARG A 108 -18.57 -22.36 27.92
CA ARG A 108 -17.85 -23.55 28.39
C ARG A 108 -17.79 -24.62 27.32
N ASP A 109 -18.90 -24.88 26.62
CA ASP A 109 -18.98 -25.89 25.58
C ASP A 109 -18.17 -25.50 24.34
N ILE A 110 -18.17 -24.22 23.96
CA ILE A 110 -17.32 -23.71 22.88
C ILE A 110 -15.84 -23.97 23.21
N ILE A 111 -15.39 -23.60 24.41
CA ILE A 111 -14.00 -23.79 24.83
C ILE A 111 -13.65 -25.28 24.94
N LYS A 112 -14.54 -26.10 25.50
CA LYS A 112 -14.31 -27.53 25.66
C LYS A 112 -14.28 -28.30 24.35
N ASN A 113 -14.93 -27.81 23.30
CA ASN A 113 -14.95 -28.45 21.99
C ASN A 113 -13.88 -27.90 21.02
N ASP A 114 -13.11 -26.89 21.44
CA ASP A 114 -11.99 -26.40 20.65
C ASP A 114 -10.82 -27.40 20.69
N LYS A 115 -10.51 -27.95 19.52
CA LYS A 115 -9.43 -28.93 19.32
C LYS A 115 -8.06 -28.38 19.71
N LEU A 116 -7.87 -27.05 19.73
CA LEU A 116 -6.65 -26.41 20.20
C LEU A 116 -6.32 -26.78 21.65
N PHE A 117 -7.34 -27.06 22.47
CA PHE A 117 -7.19 -27.39 23.88
C PHE A 117 -7.29 -28.88 24.16
N TYR A 118 -7.13 -29.74 23.14
CA TYR A 118 -7.23 -31.19 23.31
C TYR A 118 -5.88 -31.81 23.68
N LYS A 119 -5.91 -32.80 24.57
CA LYS A 119 -4.84 -33.77 24.79
C LYS A 119 -5.45 -35.16 24.76
N GLU A 120 -4.87 -36.07 23.98
CA GLU A 120 -5.40 -37.44 23.80
C GLU A 120 -6.87 -37.44 23.33
N GLY A 121 -7.25 -36.48 22.49
CA GLY A 121 -8.59 -36.37 21.90
C GLY A 121 -9.68 -35.83 22.83
N LYS A 122 -9.34 -35.36 24.04
CA LYS A 122 -10.28 -34.72 24.98
C LYS A 122 -9.76 -33.38 25.47
N PHE A 123 -10.65 -32.50 25.89
CA PHE A 123 -10.29 -31.22 26.49
C PHE A 123 -9.29 -31.40 27.65
N SER A 124 -8.22 -30.61 27.64
CA SER A 124 -7.17 -30.56 28.63
C SER A 124 -7.03 -29.15 29.17
N ARG A 125 -7.38 -28.99 30.45
CA ARG A 125 -7.19 -27.72 31.17
C ARG A 125 -5.73 -27.25 31.11
N THR A 126 -4.78 -28.18 31.14
CA THR A 126 -3.36 -27.88 31.04
C THR A 126 -2.98 -27.29 29.67
N GLU A 127 -3.59 -27.73 28.56
CA GLU A 127 -3.30 -27.15 27.24
C GLU A 127 -3.93 -25.76 27.08
N TYR A 128 -5.13 -25.56 27.65
CA TYR A 128 -5.76 -24.24 27.76
C TYR A 128 -4.90 -23.26 28.58
N GLU A 129 -4.44 -23.64 29.76
CA GLU A 129 -3.60 -22.77 30.60
C GLU A 129 -2.24 -22.48 29.96
N LYS A 130 -1.62 -23.47 29.30
CA LYS A 130 -0.40 -23.26 28.50
C LYS A 130 -0.63 -22.26 27.38
N PHE A 131 -1.76 -22.34 26.68
CA PHE A 131 -2.11 -21.37 25.64
C PHE A 131 -2.21 -19.95 26.20
N LEU A 132 -2.93 -19.75 27.30
CA LEU A 132 -3.05 -18.44 27.94
C LEU A 132 -1.70 -17.83 28.31
N ILE A 133 -0.80 -18.64 28.89
CA ILE A 133 0.56 -18.21 29.24
C ILE A 133 1.37 -17.85 28.00
N LYS A 134 1.37 -18.71 26.97
CA LYS A 134 2.10 -18.46 25.72
C LYS A 134 1.59 -17.23 24.97
N SER A 135 0.29 -16.97 25.04
CA SER A 135 -0.36 -15.82 24.40
C SER A 135 -0.40 -14.57 25.29
N ASN A 136 0.15 -14.63 26.50
CA ASN A 136 0.17 -13.54 27.47
C ASN A 136 -1.21 -12.89 27.69
N ILE A 137 -2.26 -13.71 27.79
CA ILE A 137 -3.66 -13.27 27.95
C ILE A 137 -4.31 -13.94 29.16
N THR A 138 -5.15 -13.22 29.88
CA THR A 138 -5.89 -13.77 31.02
C THR A 138 -7.14 -14.54 30.56
N ALA A 139 -7.59 -15.51 31.35
CA ALA A 139 -8.82 -16.27 31.04
C ALA A 139 -10.04 -15.36 30.81
N PRO A 140 -10.34 -14.35 31.66
CA PRO A 140 -11.49 -13.47 31.42
C PRO A 140 -11.40 -12.66 30.11
N GLN A 141 -10.19 -12.23 29.72
CA GLN A 141 -10.00 -11.52 28.46
C GLN A 141 -10.19 -12.45 27.25
N PHE A 142 -9.68 -13.67 27.33
CA PHE A 142 -9.84 -14.67 26.28
C PHE A 142 -11.31 -15.08 26.13
N GLU A 143 -11.99 -15.38 27.23
CA GLU A 143 -13.40 -15.74 27.29
C GLU A 143 -14.30 -14.61 26.77
N ALA A 144 -14.05 -13.35 27.18
CA ALA A 144 -14.79 -12.20 26.66
C ALA A 144 -14.63 -12.04 25.14
N ASN A 145 -13.44 -12.30 24.59
CA ASN A 145 -13.23 -12.28 23.14
C ASN A 145 -14.03 -13.38 22.43
N ILE A 146 -14.10 -14.60 23.00
CA ILE A 146 -14.93 -15.68 22.44
C ILE A 146 -16.41 -15.28 22.46
N VAL A 147 -16.90 -14.73 23.57
CA VAL A 147 -18.28 -14.26 23.70
C VAL A 147 -18.60 -13.24 22.61
N GLU A 148 -17.75 -12.22 22.42
CA GLU A 148 -17.98 -11.19 21.41
C GLU A 148 -17.93 -11.73 19.97
N GLN A 149 -17.05 -12.70 19.69
CA GLN A 149 -17.00 -13.37 18.39
C GLN A 149 -18.24 -14.22 18.14
N GLU A 150 -18.70 -14.95 19.14
CA GLU A 150 -19.85 -15.83 19.05
C GLU A 150 -21.16 -15.03 18.91
N LYS A 151 -21.34 -13.96 19.68
CA LYS A 151 -22.48 -13.03 19.52
C LYS A 151 -22.56 -12.49 18.09
N ARG A 152 -21.42 -12.07 17.53
CA ARG A 152 -21.33 -11.61 16.14
C ARG A 152 -21.68 -12.73 15.15
N ARG A 153 -21.15 -13.93 15.36
CA ARG A 153 -21.46 -15.10 14.52
C ARG A 153 -22.95 -15.40 14.54
N GLN A 154 -23.60 -15.34 15.70
CA GLN A 154 -25.05 -15.54 15.84
C GLN A 154 -25.85 -14.44 15.16
N LEU A 155 -25.46 -13.16 15.31
CA LEU A 155 -26.09 -12.07 14.58
C LEU A 155 -26.01 -12.30 13.06
N LEU A 156 -24.81 -12.48 12.52
CA LEU A 156 -24.62 -12.70 11.08
C LEU A 156 -25.31 -13.97 10.60
N GLY A 157 -25.24 -15.04 11.39
CA GLY A 157 -25.96 -16.29 11.16
C GLY A 157 -27.47 -16.12 11.16
N SER A 158 -28.03 -15.24 11.99
CA SER A 158 -29.48 -14.95 12.00
C SER A 158 -29.92 -14.15 10.77
N LEU A 159 -29.05 -13.28 10.24
CA LEU A 159 -29.34 -12.48 9.05
C LEU A 159 -29.39 -13.31 7.77
N ALA A 160 -28.55 -14.34 7.70
CA ALA A 160 -28.32 -15.07 6.45
C ALA A 160 -28.51 -16.59 6.55
N GLY A 161 -28.83 -17.10 7.74
CA GLY A 161 -29.10 -18.50 8.00
C GLY A 161 -30.41 -18.95 7.35
N GLY A 162 -30.44 -20.20 6.89
CA GLY A 162 -31.64 -20.80 6.30
C GLY A 162 -32.04 -20.27 4.92
N ILE A 163 -31.22 -19.42 4.29
CA ILE A 163 -31.50 -18.91 2.95
C ILE A 163 -31.50 -20.05 1.93
N ILE A 164 -32.64 -20.20 1.25
CA ILE A 164 -32.77 -21.03 0.05
C ILE A 164 -32.44 -20.17 -1.16
N ILE A 165 -31.50 -20.62 -1.98
CA ILE A 165 -31.08 -19.88 -3.18
C ILE A 165 -32.00 -20.20 -4.34
N PRO A 166 -32.66 -19.20 -4.94
CA PRO A 166 -33.43 -19.42 -6.15
C PRO A 166 -32.52 -19.87 -7.31
N ASP A 167 -32.98 -20.85 -8.09
CA ASP A 167 -32.27 -21.37 -9.28
C ASP A 167 -31.86 -20.27 -10.27
N ILE A 168 -32.62 -19.17 -10.33
CA ILE A 168 -32.31 -18.02 -11.18
C ILE A 168 -31.00 -17.33 -10.77
N LEU A 169 -30.68 -17.29 -9.46
CA LEU A 169 -29.42 -16.74 -8.97
C LEU A 169 -28.25 -17.68 -9.25
N THR A 170 -28.45 -18.99 -9.06
CA THR A 170 -27.49 -20.03 -9.44
C THR A 170 -27.16 -19.98 -10.93
N THR A 171 -28.20 -19.94 -11.77
CA THR A 171 -28.07 -19.80 -13.23
C THR A 171 -27.38 -18.49 -13.61
N LYS A 172 -27.71 -17.38 -12.95
CA LYS A 172 -27.06 -16.09 -13.18
C LYS A 172 -25.58 -16.15 -12.86
N GLU A 173 -25.18 -16.79 -11.77
CA GLU A 173 -23.78 -16.94 -11.39
C GLU A 173 -23.03 -17.82 -12.41
N PHE A 174 -23.62 -18.94 -12.80
CA PHE A 174 -23.08 -19.81 -13.84
C PHE A 174 -22.86 -19.07 -15.17
N ARG A 175 -23.86 -18.30 -15.61
CA ARG A 175 -23.82 -17.56 -16.88
C ARG A 175 -22.75 -16.48 -16.93
N LYS A 176 -22.33 -15.91 -15.79
CA LYS A 176 -21.23 -14.93 -15.75
C LYS A 176 -19.93 -15.54 -16.27
N GLU A 177 -19.65 -16.79 -15.90
CA GLU A 177 -18.42 -17.50 -16.24
C GLU A 177 -18.57 -18.37 -17.50
N ASN A 178 -19.76 -18.92 -17.74
CA ASN A 178 -20.05 -19.93 -18.77
C ASN A 178 -20.84 -19.38 -19.95
N GLN A 179 -20.28 -18.34 -20.56
CA GLN A 179 -20.83 -17.72 -21.77
C GLN A 179 -19.79 -17.71 -22.89
N THR A 180 -20.29 -17.66 -24.12
CA THR A 180 -19.49 -17.41 -25.32
C THR A 180 -19.92 -16.08 -25.91
N LYS A 181 -18.98 -15.17 -26.10
CA LYS A 181 -19.21 -13.86 -26.72
C LYS A 181 -18.65 -13.81 -28.12
N THR A 182 -19.46 -13.33 -29.06
CA THR A 182 -19.01 -12.89 -30.37
C THR A 182 -18.95 -11.37 -30.34
N ILE A 183 -17.74 -10.84 -30.56
CA ILE A 183 -17.46 -9.41 -30.53
C ILE A 183 -16.86 -8.96 -31.86
N GLN A 184 -17.01 -7.66 -32.12
CA GLN A 184 -16.11 -6.92 -33.00
C GLN A 184 -15.23 -6.02 -32.14
N TYR A 185 -13.98 -5.83 -32.54
CA TYR A 185 -13.08 -4.94 -31.83
C TYR A 185 -12.22 -4.12 -32.79
N ILE A 186 -11.79 -2.95 -32.31
CA ILE A 186 -10.82 -2.07 -32.95
C ILE A 186 -9.68 -1.89 -31.97
N ASP A 187 -8.45 -2.18 -32.41
CA ASP A 187 -7.24 -1.83 -31.68
C ASP A 187 -6.93 -0.34 -31.87
N LEU A 188 -6.84 0.39 -30.76
CA LEU A 188 -6.61 1.83 -30.76
C LEU A 188 -5.13 2.22 -30.74
N ASP A 189 -4.18 1.29 -30.75
CA ASP A 189 -2.76 1.63 -30.67
C ASP A 189 -2.32 2.52 -31.84
N LYS A 190 -2.80 2.26 -33.06
CA LYS A 190 -2.57 3.12 -34.24
C LYS A 190 -3.30 4.47 -34.12
N TYR A 191 -4.47 4.50 -33.49
CA TYR A 191 -5.22 5.73 -33.26
C TYR A 191 -4.47 6.67 -32.31
N HIS A 192 -3.96 6.13 -31.19
CA HIS A 192 -3.20 6.89 -30.21
C HIS A 192 -1.82 7.34 -30.72
N SER A 193 -1.19 6.56 -31.61
CA SER A 193 0.15 6.87 -32.14
C SER A 193 0.14 7.86 -33.31
N ARG A 194 -1.03 8.30 -33.78
CA ARG A 194 -1.17 9.17 -34.96
C ARG A 194 -0.63 10.57 -34.72
N ASN A 195 -0.87 11.13 -33.54
CA ASN A 195 -0.46 12.50 -33.20
C ASN A 195 0.77 12.46 -32.33
N LYS A 196 1.90 12.90 -32.88
CA LYS A 196 3.12 13.11 -32.08
C LYS A 196 2.96 14.35 -31.21
N PRO A 197 3.56 14.38 -30.01
CA PRO A 197 3.62 15.60 -29.21
C PRO A 197 4.22 16.77 -30.00
N SER A 198 3.68 17.97 -29.80
CA SER A 198 4.24 19.18 -30.41
C SER A 198 5.56 19.57 -29.74
N ALA A 199 6.45 20.24 -30.48
CA ALA A 199 7.71 20.75 -29.91
C ALA A 199 7.47 21.65 -28.70
N GLU A 200 6.46 22.53 -28.77
CA GLU A 200 6.03 23.39 -27.67
C GLU A 200 5.62 22.59 -26.42
N SER A 201 4.87 21.49 -26.57
CA SER A 201 4.47 20.64 -25.45
C SER A 201 5.68 19.94 -24.79
N ILE A 202 6.68 19.56 -25.59
CA ILE A 202 7.92 18.95 -25.10
C ILE A 202 8.72 19.98 -24.31
N GLU A 203 8.86 21.20 -24.83
CA GLU A 203 9.57 22.30 -24.17
C GLU A 203 8.92 22.69 -22.84
N GLU A 204 7.59 22.88 -22.82
CA GLU A 204 6.87 23.18 -21.60
C GLU A 204 7.03 22.08 -20.54
N LEU A 205 6.94 20.81 -20.96
CA LEU A 205 7.06 19.69 -20.02
C LEU A 205 8.49 19.54 -19.50
N TYR A 206 9.49 19.79 -20.34
CA TYR A 206 10.89 19.81 -19.94
C TYR A 206 11.16 20.90 -18.91
N GLU A 207 10.75 22.14 -19.16
CA GLU A 207 11.03 23.25 -18.22
C GLU A 207 10.35 23.05 -16.86
N ARG A 208 9.12 22.49 -16.83
CA ARG A 208 8.46 22.13 -15.56
C ARG A 208 9.19 21.04 -14.77
N ASN A 209 9.94 20.17 -15.45
CA ASN A 209 10.57 18.98 -14.88
C ASN A 209 12.11 19.00 -14.98
N LYS A 210 12.72 20.15 -15.24
CA LYS A 210 14.16 20.27 -15.51
C LYS A 210 15.04 19.65 -14.43
N ASN A 211 14.59 19.73 -13.17
CA ASN A 211 15.31 19.24 -12.01
C ASN A 211 15.35 17.71 -11.86
N ILE A 212 14.56 16.95 -12.65
CA ILE A 212 14.62 15.49 -12.65
C ILE A 212 15.48 14.93 -13.78
N PHE A 213 15.77 15.73 -14.82
CA PHE A 213 16.62 15.33 -15.94
C PHE A 213 18.08 15.68 -15.64
N PHE A 214 18.70 14.89 -14.76
CA PHE A 214 20.12 15.00 -14.46
C PHE A 214 20.81 13.65 -14.49
N VAL A 215 22.13 13.68 -14.65
CA VAL A 215 23.02 12.54 -14.43
C VAL A 215 23.97 12.88 -13.29
N ASN A 216 24.16 11.93 -12.38
CA ASN A 216 25.20 12.01 -11.37
C ASN A 216 26.53 11.60 -11.99
N LEU A 217 27.49 12.51 -11.99
CA LEU A 217 28.86 12.25 -12.36
C LEU A 217 29.69 12.21 -11.09
N LYS A 218 30.26 11.05 -10.79
CA LYS A 218 31.14 10.86 -9.63
C LYS A 218 32.59 10.89 -10.09
N SER A 219 33.46 11.57 -9.37
CA SER A 219 34.90 11.36 -9.51
C SER A 219 35.29 10.28 -8.50
N ILE A 220 35.80 9.17 -9.00
CA ILE A 220 36.15 8.00 -8.19
C ILE A 220 37.66 7.91 -8.10
N ARG A 221 38.17 7.54 -6.94
CA ARG A 221 39.56 7.13 -6.78
C ARG A 221 39.66 5.86 -5.99
N TYR A 222 40.62 5.02 -6.36
CA TYR A 222 40.84 3.74 -5.72
C TYR A 222 42.29 3.29 -5.85
N ALA A 223 42.71 2.40 -4.96
CA ALA A 223 44.01 1.77 -4.98
C ALA A 223 43.88 0.29 -4.57
N GLU A 224 44.60 -0.60 -5.26
CA GLU A 224 44.66 -2.02 -4.90
C GLU A 224 45.63 -2.21 -3.72
N ILE A 225 45.18 -2.88 -2.66
CA ILE A 225 45.97 -3.21 -1.48
C ILE A 225 46.60 -4.59 -1.73
N LYS A 226 47.86 -4.58 -2.18
CA LYS A 226 48.60 -5.80 -2.52
C LYS A 226 49.42 -6.29 -1.32
N PRO A 227 49.51 -7.62 -1.08
CA PRO A 227 50.32 -8.18 0.01
C PRO A 227 51.75 -7.64 0.07
N GLU A 228 52.37 -7.48 -1.11
CA GLU A 228 53.74 -7.00 -1.31
C GLU A 228 53.97 -5.59 -0.76
N LEU A 229 52.92 -4.77 -0.68
CA LEU A 229 53.01 -3.37 -0.24
C LEU A 229 52.81 -3.20 1.26
N VAL A 230 52.16 -4.17 1.92
CA VAL A 230 51.72 -4.03 3.31
C VAL A 230 52.32 -5.06 4.27
N SER A 231 52.82 -6.19 3.77
CA SER A 231 53.18 -7.35 4.61
C SER A 231 54.55 -7.96 4.34
N ASP A 232 55.40 -7.31 3.53
CA ASP A 232 56.73 -7.76 3.08
C ASP A 232 56.74 -9.17 2.45
N ASN A 233 55.57 -9.68 2.07
CA ASN A 233 55.37 -11.00 1.48
C ASN A 233 54.41 -10.90 0.28
N SER A 234 54.56 -11.77 -0.72
CA SER A 234 53.70 -11.81 -1.90
C SER A 234 52.36 -12.53 -1.70
N GLU A 235 52.16 -13.22 -0.57
CA GLU A 235 50.98 -14.05 -0.31
C GLU A 235 49.97 -13.40 0.64
N PHE A 236 48.69 -13.68 0.41
CA PHE A 236 47.59 -13.33 1.32
C PHE A 236 47.64 -14.22 2.59
N ASN A 237 48.49 -13.83 3.55
CA ASN A 237 48.74 -14.56 4.79
C ASN A 237 48.14 -13.85 6.01
N GLU A 238 48.31 -14.44 7.21
CA GLU A 238 47.81 -13.86 8.47
C GLU A 238 48.36 -12.45 8.73
N ASN A 239 49.60 -12.16 8.36
CA ASN A 239 50.19 -10.84 8.53
C ASN A 239 49.51 -9.80 7.64
N PHE A 240 49.24 -10.14 6.38
CA PHE A 240 48.46 -9.29 5.49
C PHE A 240 47.09 -8.93 6.08
N PHE A 241 46.36 -9.92 6.59
CA PHE A 241 45.04 -9.66 7.18
C PHE A 241 45.11 -8.81 8.43
N LYS A 242 46.13 -8.98 9.29
CA LYS A 242 46.35 -8.09 10.43
C LYS A 242 46.61 -6.64 10.00
N GLN A 243 47.40 -6.43 8.94
CA GLN A 243 47.66 -5.09 8.42
C GLN A 243 46.41 -4.50 7.73
N LEU A 244 45.65 -5.33 7.03
CA LEU A 244 44.38 -4.92 6.44
C LEU A 244 43.38 -4.48 7.52
N ASP A 245 43.26 -5.22 8.62
CA ASP A 245 42.39 -4.86 9.75
C ASP A 245 42.81 -3.51 10.36
N LEU A 246 44.11 -3.25 10.48
CA LEU A 246 44.60 -1.95 10.95
C LEU A 246 44.23 -0.81 9.99
N ILE A 247 44.38 -1.03 8.68
CA ILE A 247 43.97 -0.06 7.66
C ILE A 247 42.46 0.19 7.75
N GLU A 248 41.65 -0.86 7.83
CA GLU A 248 40.19 -0.76 7.91
C GLU A 248 39.76 -0.01 9.18
N ASN A 249 40.35 -0.32 10.33
CA ASN A 249 40.09 0.39 11.58
C ASN A 249 40.47 1.87 11.50
N ASN A 250 41.64 2.21 10.95
CA ASN A 250 42.03 3.61 10.81
C ASN A 250 41.08 4.39 9.89
N VAL A 251 40.63 3.76 8.79
CA VAL A 251 39.63 4.33 7.88
C VAL A 251 38.30 4.54 8.60
N LEU A 252 37.85 3.57 9.40
CA LEU A 252 36.65 3.69 10.23
C LEU A 252 36.77 4.77 11.31
N ASP A 253 37.98 4.99 11.83
CA ASP A 253 38.32 6.05 12.79
C ASP A 253 38.45 7.44 12.13
N GLY A 254 38.31 7.53 10.80
CA GLY A 254 38.27 8.78 10.05
C GLY A 254 39.56 9.15 9.31
N GLN A 255 40.51 8.23 9.16
CA GLN A 255 41.69 8.44 8.31
C GLN A 255 41.28 8.68 6.85
N SER A 256 41.81 9.74 6.25
CA SER A 256 41.47 10.11 4.87
C SER A 256 42.09 9.16 3.85
N PHE A 257 41.59 9.19 2.62
CA PHE A 257 42.13 8.39 1.52
C PHE A 257 43.60 8.72 1.24
N GLU A 258 43.98 9.99 1.21
CA GLU A 258 45.37 10.42 1.00
C GLU A 258 46.30 9.95 2.11
N GLU A 259 45.88 10.06 3.37
CA GLU A 259 46.68 9.60 4.51
C GLU A 259 46.87 8.09 4.45
N THR A 260 45.80 7.34 4.20
CA THR A 260 45.82 5.88 4.11
C THR A 260 46.70 5.39 2.95
N THR A 261 46.57 6.01 1.77
CA THR A 261 47.38 5.65 0.60
C THR A 261 48.86 5.99 0.78
N SER A 262 49.18 7.14 1.39
CA SER A 262 50.56 7.56 1.65
C SER A 262 51.23 6.68 2.70
N ALA A 263 50.53 6.36 3.79
CA ALA A 263 51.04 5.50 4.87
C ALA A 263 51.38 4.08 4.38
N ASN A 264 50.72 3.61 3.31
CA ASN A 264 50.82 2.24 2.81
C ASN A 264 51.38 2.14 1.38
N ASN A 265 51.98 3.23 0.85
CA ASN A 265 52.58 3.28 -0.50
C ASN A 265 51.64 2.79 -1.63
N LEU A 266 50.35 3.06 -1.53
CA LEU A 266 49.35 2.55 -2.48
C LEU A 266 49.32 3.38 -3.77
N LYS A 267 49.23 2.71 -4.92
CA LYS A 267 49.11 3.38 -6.23
C LYS A 267 47.67 3.80 -6.52
N ILE A 268 47.43 5.10 -6.53
CA ILE A 268 46.12 5.71 -6.78
C ILE A 268 45.76 5.64 -8.27
N ILE A 269 44.53 5.23 -8.56
CA ILE A 269 43.88 5.33 -9.88
C ILE A 269 42.66 6.23 -9.73
N GLU A 270 42.60 7.31 -10.52
CA GLU A 270 41.45 8.22 -10.53
C GLU A 270 40.66 8.08 -11.83
N LEU A 271 39.34 8.11 -11.71
CA LEU A 271 38.37 8.16 -12.79
C LEU A 271 37.48 9.38 -12.57
N ASN A 272 37.65 10.42 -13.39
CA ASN A 272 36.96 11.68 -13.19
C ASN A 272 35.59 11.68 -13.87
N LYS A 273 34.56 12.17 -13.15
CA LYS A 273 33.21 12.44 -13.65
C LYS A 273 32.59 11.31 -14.48
N VAL A 274 32.45 10.16 -13.85
CA VAL A 274 31.89 8.95 -14.46
C VAL A 274 30.43 8.76 -14.03
N ASN A 275 29.60 8.21 -14.92
CA ASN A 275 28.20 7.92 -14.62
C ASN A 275 28.00 6.47 -14.14
N ALA A 276 26.79 6.11 -13.71
CA ALA A 276 26.46 4.76 -13.22
C ALA A 276 26.65 3.65 -14.28
N ASN A 277 26.67 4.01 -15.57
CA ASN A 277 26.90 3.09 -16.69
C ASN A 277 28.39 2.91 -17.03
N LYS A 278 29.29 3.47 -16.20
CA LYS A 278 30.75 3.40 -16.38
C LYS A 278 31.21 4.13 -17.65
N GLU A 279 30.54 5.24 -17.96
CA GLU A 279 30.86 6.11 -19.07
C GLU A 279 31.39 7.45 -18.57
N ASP A 280 32.28 8.06 -19.37
CA ASP A 280 32.75 9.44 -19.17
C ASP A 280 31.71 10.47 -19.64
N GLU A 281 32.05 11.76 -19.54
CA GLU A 281 31.18 12.86 -20.00
C GLU A 281 30.83 12.79 -21.51
N ASN A 282 31.62 12.08 -22.31
CA ASN A 282 31.45 11.91 -23.75
C ASN A 282 30.75 10.58 -24.10
N LYS A 283 30.19 9.87 -23.11
CA LYS A 283 29.53 8.56 -23.25
C LYS A 283 30.50 7.43 -23.67
N ASN A 284 31.81 7.59 -23.50
CA ASN A 284 32.77 6.51 -23.76
C ASN A 284 32.85 5.57 -22.55
N LYS A 285 32.77 4.25 -22.81
CA LYS A 285 32.97 3.25 -21.75
C LYS A 285 34.42 3.19 -21.28
N ILE A 286 34.61 3.26 -19.97
CA ILE A 286 35.92 3.16 -19.33
C ILE A 286 36.38 1.70 -19.32
N LYS A 287 37.65 1.43 -19.65
CA LYS A 287 38.17 0.05 -19.70
C LYS A 287 39.04 -0.33 -18.51
N ASN A 288 39.57 0.64 -17.78
CA ASN A 288 40.62 0.45 -16.78
C ASN A 288 40.12 -0.08 -15.41
N ILE A 289 38.87 -0.50 -15.30
CA ILE A 289 38.26 -1.02 -14.07
C ILE A 289 37.26 -2.12 -14.41
N SER A 290 37.19 -3.18 -13.60
CA SER A 290 36.19 -4.24 -13.79
C SER A 290 34.77 -3.74 -13.46
N GLU A 291 33.76 -4.36 -14.07
CA GLU A 291 32.36 -3.98 -13.85
C GLU A 291 31.92 -4.16 -12.39
N LYS A 292 32.36 -5.25 -11.75
CA LYS A 292 32.04 -5.56 -10.35
C LYS A 292 32.64 -4.53 -9.39
N LEU A 293 33.93 -4.20 -9.58
CA LEU A 293 34.63 -3.24 -8.74
C LEU A 293 34.04 -1.85 -8.91
N PHE A 294 33.81 -1.43 -10.16
CA PHE A 294 33.18 -0.15 -10.46
C PHE A 294 31.83 0.00 -9.76
N LYS A 295 30.94 -0.99 -9.84
CA LYS A 295 29.63 -0.93 -9.20
C LYS A 295 29.71 -0.81 -7.68
N LYS A 296 30.64 -1.52 -7.02
CA LYS A 296 30.83 -1.39 -5.58
C LYS A 296 31.28 0.01 -5.20
N ILE A 297 32.29 0.55 -5.88
CA ILE A 297 32.81 1.89 -5.60
C ILE A 297 31.76 2.96 -5.92
N TYR A 298 31.08 2.87 -7.07
CA TYR A 298 30.07 3.86 -7.47
C TYR A 298 28.89 3.92 -6.50
N ASN A 299 28.62 2.84 -5.77
CA ASN A 299 27.54 2.76 -4.78
C ASN A 299 27.91 3.31 -3.39
N ILE A 300 29.17 3.70 -3.15
CA ILE A 300 29.56 4.46 -1.96
C ILE A 300 28.69 5.72 -1.89
N LYS A 301 28.07 5.92 -0.72
CA LYS A 301 27.04 6.96 -0.52
C LYS A 301 27.66 8.33 -0.28
N ASP A 302 28.65 8.37 0.58
CA ASP A 302 29.25 9.59 1.07
C ASP A 302 30.49 9.98 0.25
N VAL A 303 30.67 11.29 0.08
CA VAL A 303 31.82 11.86 -0.62
C VAL A 303 32.95 12.01 0.39
N GLN A 304 34.20 11.75 -0.01
CA GLN A 304 35.39 11.78 0.84
C GLN A 304 35.31 10.83 2.05
N SER A 305 34.61 9.71 1.86
CA SER A 305 34.53 8.62 2.83
C SER A 305 35.22 7.39 2.23
N PRO A 306 36.49 7.12 2.57
CA PRO A 306 37.17 5.93 2.12
C PRO A 306 36.52 4.66 2.67
N GLU A 307 36.45 3.63 1.84
CA GLU A 307 35.96 2.31 2.20
C GLU A 307 36.90 1.22 1.68
N ILE A 308 37.04 0.14 2.46
CA ILE A 308 37.72 -1.08 2.04
C ILE A 308 36.74 -1.98 1.30
N ILE A 309 37.07 -2.31 0.05
CA ILE A 309 36.21 -3.08 -0.84
C ILE A 309 36.93 -4.36 -1.24
N ASN A 310 36.31 -5.50 -0.95
CA ASN A 310 36.73 -6.79 -1.49
C ASN A 310 35.98 -7.14 -2.79
N VAL A 311 36.72 -7.48 -3.84
CA VAL A 311 36.17 -8.03 -5.10
C VAL A 311 37.07 -9.15 -5.60
N ASP A 312 36.48 -10.32 -5.85
CA ASP A 312 37.15 -11.49 -6.44
C ASP A 312 38.48 -11.85 -5.71
N GLY A 313 38.48 -11.77 -4.37
CA GLY A 313 39.63 -12.10 -3.52
C GLY A 313 40.70 -11.00 -3.41
N LYS A 314 40.49 -9.84 -4.04
CA LYS A 314 41.38 -8.68 -3.97
C LYS A 314 40.77 -7.57 -3.14
N TYR A 315 41.61 -6.81 -2.44
CA TYR A 315 41.21 -5.72 -1.57
C TYR A 315 41.59 -4.37 -2.18
N TYR A 316 40.68 -3.42 -2.07
CA TYR A 316 40.84 -2.08 -2.62
C TYR A 316 40.45 -1.06 -1.56
N LEU A 317 41.25 0.00 -1.42
CA LEU A 317 40.81 1.23 -0.79
C LEU A 317 40.14 2.07 -1.88
N ALA A 318 38.93 2.55 -1.67
CA ALA A 318 38.23 3.37 -2.67
C ALA A 318 37.35 4.43 -2.03
N GLU A 319 37.12 5.51 -2.76
CA GLU A 319 36.15 6.54 -2.35
C GLU A 319 35.54 7.30 -3.54
N ILE A 320 34.46 8.01 -3.24
CA ILE A 320 33.95 9.07 -4.10
C ILE A 320 34.66 10.38 -3.73
N LYS A 321 35.51 10.89 -4.62
CA LYS A 321 36.23 12.16 -4.43
C LYS A 321 35.30 13.37 -4.52
N ASP A 322 34.35 13.32 -5.46
CA ASP A 322 33.40 14.40 -5.73
C ASP A 322 32.14 13.87 -6.44
N LEU A 323 31.03 14.57 -6.30
CA LEU A 323 29.75 14.29 -6.97
C LEU A 323 29.19 15.56 -7.60
N VAL A 324 29.09 15.55 -8.92
CA VAL A 324 28.50 16.64 -9.70
C VAL A 324 27.19 16.18 -10.33
N LYS A 325 26.14 16.98 -10.15
CA LYS A 325 24.88 16.81 -10.88
C LYS A 325 24.95 17.61 -12.18
N LYS A 326 24.88 16.92 -13.32
CA LYS A 326 24.84 17.55 -14.64
C LYS A 326 23.44 17.41 -15.20
N ASN A 327 22.78 18.53 -15.45
CA ASN A 327 21.48 18.52 -16.12
C ASN A 327 21.64 18.01 -17.56
N LYS A 328 20.72 17.15 -17.99
CA LYS A 328 20.64 16.69 -19.36
C LYS A 328 19.90 17.73 -20.19
N SER A 329 20.37 17.98 -21.42
CA SER A 329 19.67 18.87 -22.35
C SER A 329 18.32 18.28 -22.74
N ILE A 330 17.40 19.14 -23.18
CA ILE A 330 16.16 18.73 -23.83
C ILE A 330 16.44 17.88 -25.08
N ASP A 331 17.57 18.10 -25.76
CA ASP A 331 17.98 17.36 -26.96
C ASP A 331 18.63 15.99 -26.64
N ASP A 332 18.84 15.67 -25.36
CA ASP A 332 19.38 14.34 -25.02
C ASP A 332 18.36 13.26 -25.40
N PRO A 333 18.76 12.19 -26.12
CA PRO A 333 17.83 11.18 -26.61
C PRO A 333 16.98 10.52 -25.53
N GLU A 334 17.54 10.29 -24.33
CA GLU A 334 16.81 9.67 -23.22
C GLU A 334 15.76 10.64 -22.64
N VAL A 335 16.09 11.94 -22.62
CA VAL A 335 15.16 12.99 -22.19
C VAL A 335 14.02 13.14 -23.20
N LEU A 336 14.33 13.20 -24.49
CA LEU A 336 13.31 13.25 -25.55
C LEU A 336 12.42 12.01 -25.52
N GLU A 337 12.98 10.81 -25.36
CA GLU A 337 12.20 9.58 -25.26
C GLU A 337 11.22 9.62 -24.08
N ALA A 338 11.71 10.01 -22.89
CA ALA A 338 10.88 10.12 -21.69
C ALA A 338 9.75 11.15 -21.84
N LEU A 339 10.06 12.34 -22.36
CA LEU A 339 9.08 13.41 -22.58
C LEU A 339 8.03 12.99 -23.62
N ASN A 340 8.46 12.39 -24.74
CA ASN A 340 7.56 11.89 -25.76
C ASN A 340 6.65 10.77 -25.23
N ALA A 341 7.20 9.84 -24.45
CA ALA A 341 6.42 8.77 -23.84
C ALA A 341 5.36 9.34 -22.88
N GLN A 342 5.73 10.28 -22.03
CA GLN A 342 4.82 10.91 -21.07
C GLN A 342 3.70 11.69 -21.78
N LEU A 343 4.02 12.50 -22.78
CA LEU A 343 3.04 13.28 -23.53
C LEU A 343 2.12 12.37 -24.35
N SER A 344 2.67 11.35 -25.00
CA SER A 344 1.88 10.38 -25.76
C SER A 344 0.93 9.59 -24.86
N PHE A 345 1.38 9.23 -23.66
CA PHE A 345 0.54 8.58 -22.66
C PHE A 345 -0.58 9.48 -22.16
N LYS A 346 -0.28 10.76 -21.90
CA LYS A 346 -1.30 11.77 -21.53
C LYS A 346 -2.34 11.94 -22.64
N ALA A 347 -1.91 12.13 -23.89
CA ALA A 347 -2.80 12.27 -25.04
C ALA A 347 -3.68 11.01 -25.25
N LYS A 348 -3.12 9.82 -24.99
CA LYS A 348 -3.87 8.56 -24.99
C LYS A 348 -4.98 8.55 -23.93
N ILE A 349 -4.71 8.99 -22.70
CA ILE A 349 -5.73 9.09 -21.64
C ILE A 349 -6.81 10.10 -22.03
N GLU A 350 -6.44 11.26 -22.54
CA GLU A 350 -7.39 12.31 -22.93
C GLU A 350 -8.31 11.85 -24.07
N SER A 351 -7.72 11.26 -25.13
CA SER A 351 -8.50 10.71 -26.24
C SER A 351 -9.43 9.57 -25.81
N ASN A 352 -8.97 8.66 -24.95
CA ASN A 352 -9.81 7.61 -24.36
C ASN A 352 -10.93 8.18 -23.48
N THR A 353 -10.66 9.24 -22.72
CA THR A 353 -11.67 9.92 -21.90
C THR A 353 -12.76 10.54 -22.77
N SER A 354 -12.38 11.18 -23.88
CA SER A 354 -13.33 11.71 -24.86
C SER A 354 -14.18 10.59 -25.48
N LEU A 355 -13.54 9.49 -25.92
CA LEU A 355 -14.26 8.34 -26.48
C LEU A 355 -15.24 7.73 -25.47
N ALA A 356 -14.81 7.55 -24.21
CA ALA A 356 -15.68 7.03 -23.15
C ALA A 356 -16.89 7.95 -22.91
N LYS A 357 -16.68 9.27 -22.94
CA LYS A 357 -17.76 10.26 -22.84
C LYS A 357 -18.75 10.12 -24.00
N ASP A 358 -18.27 10.07 -25.24
CA ASP A 358 -19.13 9.92 -26.42
C ASP A 358 -19.94 8.62 -26.38
N ILE A 359 -19.33 7.52 -25.95
CA ILE A 359 -20.02 6.24 -25.72
C ILE A 359 -21.12 6.40 -24.66
N SER A 360 -20.82 7.03 -23.53
CA SER A 360 -21.78 7.21 -22.43
C SER A 360 -23.01 8.06 -22.83
N LEU A 361 -22.81 9.02 -23.74
CA LEU A 361 -23.87 9.88 -24.28
C LEU A 361 -24.69 9.19 -25.38
N GLY A 362 -24.44 7.91 -25.66
CA GLY A 362 -25.10 7.17 -26.74
C GLY A 362 -24.68 7.63 -28.14
N ALA A 363 -23.58 8.39 -28.25
CA ALA A 363 -23.11 8.90 -29.52
C ALA A 363 -22.47 7.81 -30.41
N PHE A 364 -22.23 6.60 -29.89
CA PHE A 364 -21.72 5.44 -30.62
C PHE A 364 -22.80 4.35 -30.77
N ASN A 365 -23.15 4.02 -32.02
CA ASN A 365 -23.96 2.86 -32.41
C ASN A 365 -23.19 2.00 -33.44
N ASP A 366 -23.75 0.85 -33.87
CA ASP A 366 -23.05 -0.10 -34.77
C ASP A 366 -22.50 0.59 -36.04
N GLY A 367 -23.32 1.39 -36.72
CA GLY A 367 -22.89 2.15 -37.91
C GLY A 367 -21.79 3.18 -37.62
N LYS A 368 -21.79 3.79 -36.43
CA LYS A 368 -20.73 4.71 -36.02
C LYS A 368 -19.45 4.02 -35.55
N PHE A 369 -19.51 2.77 -35.08
CA PHE A 369 -18.34 1.97 -34.76
C PHE A 369 -17.49 1.68 -36.01
N GLU A 370 -18.14 1.21 -37.08
CA GLU A 370 -17.47 0.97 -38.37
C GLU A 370 -17.01 2.28 -39.02
N LYS A 371 -17.84 3.34 -38.95
CA LYS A 371 -17.46 4.66 -39.43
C LYS A 371 -16.22 5.20 -38.69
N PHE A 372 -16.17 5.08 -37.36
CA PHE A 372 -15.01 5.50 -36.58
C PHE A 372 -13.73 4.78 -37.03
N ALA A 373 -13.81 3.47 -37.28
CA ALA A 373 -12.67 2.72 -37.81
C ALA A 373 -12.23 3.26 -39.17
N LYS A 374 -13.18 3.47 -40.09
CA LYS A 374 -12.91 3.99 -41.44
C LYS A 374 -12.29 5.39 -41.41
N ASP A 375 -12.89 6.32 -40.69
CA ASP A 375 -12.43 7.72 -40.57
C ASP A 375 -11.03 7.81 -39.95
N ASN A 376 -10.64 6.81 -39.15
CA ASN A 376 -9.34 6.72 -38.50
C ASN A 376 -8.39 5.68 -39.13
N GLY A 377 -8.74 5.10 -40.29
CA GLY A 377 -7.89 4.12 -40.98
C GLY A 377 -7.49 2.93 -40.09
N LEU A 378 -8.43 2.49 -39.26
CA LEU A 378 -8.35 1.34 -38.35
C LEU A 378 -9.14 0.16 -38.92
N THR A 379 -8.83 -1.04 -38.44
CA THR A 379 -9.50 -2.28 -38.87
C THR A 379 -10.49 -2.75 -37.82
N VAL A 380 -11.67 -3.17 -38.26
CA VAL A 380 -12.65 -3.88 -37.42
C VAL A 380 -12.41 -5.38 -37.54
N ASN A 381 -12.09 -6.02 -36.43
CA ASN A 381 -11.83 -7.46 -36.36
C ASN A 381 -12.97 -8.17 -35.63
N SER A 382 -13.38 -9.34 -36.11
CA SER A 382 -14.35 -10.20 -35.42
C SER A 382 -13.64 -11.25 -34.58
N TYR A 383 -14.14 -11.52 -33.37
CA TYR A 383 -13.54 -12.50 -32.47
C TYR A 383 -14.58 -13.22 -31.63
N LYS A 384 -14.34 -14.50 -31.37
CA LYS A 384 -15.19 -15.37 -30.54
C LYS A 384 -14.42 -15.75 -29.28
N ILE A 385 -14.98 -15.40 -28.13
CA ILE A 385 -14.40 -15.69 -26.82
C ILE A 385 -15.29 -16.72 -26.14
N SER A 386 -14.72 -17.87 -25.79
CA SER A 386 -15.49 -19.00 -25.23
C SER A 386 -15.09 -19.36 -23.80
N SER A 387 -14.06 -18.70 -23.24
CA SER A 387 -13.53 -18.95 -21.89
C SER A 387 -12.96 -17.68 -21.28
N LEU A 388 -13.07 -17.53 -19.96
CA LEU A 388 -12.43 -16.46 -19.20
C LEU A 388 -10.89 -16.51 -19.18
N LYS A 389 -10.31 -17.68 -19.50
CA LYS A 389 -8.86 -17.92 -19.55
C LYS A 389 -8.26 -17.76 -20.95
N GLN A 390 -9.09 -17.55 -21.96
CA GLN A 390 -8.63 -17.38 -23.35
C GLN A 390 -7.82 -16.08 -23.44
N ASN A 391 -6.62 -16.11 -24.01
CA ASN A 391 -5.70 -14.97 -23.96
C ASN A 391 -4.96 -14.68 -25.28
N ASP A 392 -5.49 -15.14 -26.42
CA ASP A 392 -4.81 -14.99 -27.72
C ASP A 392 -4.68 -13.52 -28.16
N ILE A 393 -5.71 -12.71 -27.92
CA ILE A 393 -5.78 -11.29 -28.34
C ILE A 393 -5.81 -10.36 -27.12
N PHE A 394 -6.63 -10.71 -26.12
CA PHE A 394 -6.84 -9.89 -24.93
C PHE A 394 -6.26 -10.60 -23.71
N GLY A 395 -5.60 -9.87 -22.82
CA GLY A 395 -5.21 -10.43 -21.52
C GLY A 395 -6.43 -10.79 -20.65
N GLU A 396 -6.26 -11.71 -19.70
CA GLU A 396 -7.36 -12.23 -18.87
C GLU A 396 -8.21 -11.14 -18.21
N GLY A 397 -7.60 -10.05 -17.76
CA GLY A 397 -8.31 -8.91 -17.16
C GLY A 397 -9.28 -8.23 -18.13
N LEU A 398 -8.90 -8.09 -19.40
CA LEU A 398 -9.76 -7.55 -20.45
C LEU A 398 -10.88 -8.53 -20.80
N ILE A 399 -10.58 -9.83 -20.88
CA ILE A 399 -11.58 -10.88 -21.15
C ILE A 399 -12.69 -10.88 -20.10
N LYS A 400 -12.32 -10.79 -18.81
CA LYS A 400 -13.28 -10.66 -17.70
C LYS A 400 -14.18 -9.44 -17.89
N ARG A 401 -13.63 -8.29 -18.30
CA ARG A 401 -14.42 -7.08 -18.60
C ARG A 401 -15.32 -7.26 -19.82
N ILE A 402 -14.84 -7.90 -20.88
CA ILE A 402 -15.66 -8.25 -22.06
C ILE A 402 -16.83 -9.14 -21.65
N PHE A 403 -16.64 -10.08 -20.70
CA PHE A 403 -17.72 -10.93 -20.22
C PHE A 403 -18.85 -10.18 -19.51
N LEU A 404 -18.61 -8.94 -19.05
CA LEU A 404 -19.60 -8.09 -18.41
C LEU A 404 -20.40 -7.20 -19.37
N THR A 405 -19.99 -7.08 -20.64
CA THR A 405 -20.68 -6.24 -21.64
C THR A 405 -21.99 -6.86 -22.10
N LYS A 406 -22.99 -6.05 -22.46
CA LYS A 406 -24.26 -6.55 -23.01
C LYS A 406 -24.25 -6.57 -24.54
N ASP A 407 -25.07 -7.43 -25.11
CA ASP A 407 -25.28 -7.47 -26.56
C ASP A 407 -25.81 -6.11 -27.06
N GLY A 408 -25.25 -5.62 -28.15
CA GLY A 408 -25.55 -4.30 -28.70
C GLY A 408 -24.81 -3.14 -28.02
N GLU A 409 -23.97 -3.39 -27.01
CA GLU A 409 -23.17 -2.33 -26.37
C GLU A 409 -21.79 -2.19 -27.00
N ILE A 410 -21.36 -0.93 -27.15
CA ILE A 410 -19.99 -0.53 -27.46
C ILE A 410 -19.31 -0.12 -26.16
N ASN A 411 -18.12 -0.64 -25.91
CA ASN A 411 -17.35 -0.38 -24.70
C ASN A 411 -15.91 -0.03 -25.06
N LEU A 412 -15.34 0.97 -24.39
CA LEU A 412 -13.91 1.22 -24.39
C LEU A 412 -13.27 0.45 -23.25
N LEU A 413 -12.40 -0.51 -23.57
CA LEU A 413 -11.69 -1.30 -22.57
C LEU A 413 -10.18 -1.07 -22.67
N THR A 414 -9.56 -0.89 -21.50
CA THR A 414 -8.11 -0.73 -21.36
C THR A 414 -7.54 -1.78 -20.43
N ASN A 415 -6.30 -2.22 -20.68
CA ASN A 415 -5.60 -3.10 -19.74
C ASN A 415 -5.20 -2.32 -18.47
N ASN A 416 -4.76 -3.04 -17.44
CA ASN A 416 -4.46 -2.43 -16.13
C ASN A 416 -3.33 -1.38 -16.18
N THR A 417 -2.40 -1.50 -17.12
CA THR A 417 -1.31 -0.54 -17.33
C THR A 417 -1.71 0.61 -18.27
N LEU A 418 -2.94 0.62 -18.77
CA LEU A 418 -3.45 1.58 -19.76
C LEU A 418 -2.65 1.65 -21.07
N THR A 419 -1.75 0.69 -21.29
CA THR A 419 -0.87 0.64 -22.47
C THR A 419 -1.58 0.13 -23.71
N LYS A 420 -2.66 -0.66 -23.56
CA LYS A 420 -3.48 -1.15 -24.67
C LYS A 420 -4.95 -0.76 -24.47
N SER A 421 -5.58 -0.34 -25.55
CA SER A 421 -6.95 0.16 -25.55
C SER A 421 -7.72 -0.38 -26.75
N PHE A 422 -8.95 -0.83 -26.51
CA PHE A 422 -9.81 -1.42 -27.53
C PHE A 422 -11.20 -0.82 -27.44
N LEU A 423 -11.75 -0.46 -28.60
CA LEU A 423 -13.21 -0.33 -28.72
C LEU A 423 -13.79 -1.69 -29.05
N ILE A 424 -14.79 -2.12 -28.30
CA ILE A 424 -15.41 -3.43 -28.45
C ILE A 424 -16.90 -3.28 -28.63
N PHE A 425 -17.44 -3.84 -29.70
CA PHE A 425 -18.86 -4.01 -29.91
C PHE A 425 -19.26 -5.46 -29.66
N THR A 426 -20.18 -5.68 -28.73
CA THR A 426 -20.64 -7.03 -28.38
C THR A 426 -21.80 -7.41 -29.27
N LYS A 427 -21.57 -8.23 -30.29
CA LYS A 427 -22.61 -8.63 -31.26
C LYS A 427 -23.59 -9.61 -30.64
N LYS A 428 -23.10 -10.63 -29.94
CA LYS A 428 -23.93 -11.72 -29.43
C LYS A 428 -23.31 -12.46 -28.26
N THR A 429 -24.14 -12.81 -27.27
CA THR A 429 -23.79 -13.68 -26.16
C THR A 429 -24.60 -14.97 -26.24
N LYS A 430 -23.92 -16.11 -26.13
CA LYS A 430 -24.53 -17.43 -25.99
C LYS A 430 -24.21 -17.99 -24.61
N TYR A 431 -25.23 -18.42 -23.89
CA TYR A 431 -25.08 -19.02 -22.57
C TYR A 431 -25.11 -20.54 -22.68
N LYS A 432 -24.25 -21.21 -21.91
CA LYS A 432 -24.41 -22.65 -21.69
C LYS A 432 -25.66 -22.92 -20.86
N ILE A 433 -26.29 -24.07 -21.07
CA ILE A 433 -27.40 -24.56 -20.25
C ILE A 433 -26.80 -25.14 -18.97
N LEU A 434 -27.44 -24.85 -17.82
CA LEU A 434 -27.07 -25.41 -16.53
C LEU A 434 -28.11 -26.45 -16.13
N GLU A 435 -27.71 -27.71 -16.09
CA GLU A 435 -28.56 -28.83 -15.68
C GLU A 435 -28.64 -28.92 -14.16
N LYS A 436 -29.84 -29.05 -13.58
CA LYS A 436 -30.03 -29.02 -12.11
C LYS A 436 -29.30 -30.14 -11.36
N ASN A 437 -29.17 -31.30 -11.98
CA ASN A 437 -28.57 -32.49 -11.36
C ASN A 437 -27.06 -32.61 -11.64
N SER A 438 -26.41 -31.51 -12.02
CA SER A 438 -24.98 -31.50 -12.36
C SER A 438 -24.14 -31.00 -11.19
N ASN A 439 -22.90 -31.49 -11.10
CA ASN A 439 -21.91 -30.96 -10.14
C ASN A 439 -21.70 -29.44 -10.31
N ASP A 440 -21.82 -28.94 -11.55
CA ASP A 440 -21.77 -27.50 -11.84
C ASP A 440 -22.90 -26.77 -11.12
N PHE A 441 -24.12 -27.31 -11.09
CA PHE A 441 -25.23 -26.67 -10.40
C PHE A 441 -24.96 -26.54 -8.90
N GLU A 442 -24.53 -27.62 -8.24
CA GLU A 442 -24.19 -27.59 -6.80
C GLU A 442 -23.08 -26.56 -6.50
N GLN A 443 -22.03 -26.54 -7.34
CA GLN A 443 -20.92 -25.60 -7.17
C GLN A 443 -21.39 -24.14 -7.32
N PHE A 444 -22.18 -23.85 -8.36
CA PHE A 444 -22.67 -22.50 -8.61
C PHE A 444 -23.80 -22.09 -7.67
N GLU A 445 -24.54 -23.03 -7.09
CA GLU A 445 -25.49 -22.76 -6.01
C GLU A 445 -24.76 -22.30 -4.76
N ALA A 446 -23.67 -22.98 -4.37
CA ALA A 446 -22.82 -22.56 -3.26
C ALA A 446 -22.22 -21.16 -3.50
N LYS A 447 -21.70 -20.88 -4.71
CA LYS A 447 -21.22 -19.53 -5.08
C LYS A 447 -22.32 -18.48 -5.00
N ALA A 448 -23.51 -18.77 -5.56
CA ALA A 448 -24.65 -17.86 -5.51
C ALA A 448 -25.11 -17.60 -4.08
N ARG A 449 -25.07 -18.62 -3.21
CA ARG A 449 -25.36 -18.51 -1.78
C ARG A 449 -24.42 -17.55 -1.09
N LEU A 450 -23.11 -17.76 -1.24
CA LEU A 450 -22.10 -16.88 -0.66
C LEU A 450 -22.25 -15.44 -1.15
N ASN A 451 -22.50 -15.25 -2.46
CA ASN A 451 -22.74 -13.93 -3.03
C ASN A 451 -23.98 -13.23 -2.45
N LEU A 452 -25.07 -13.97 -2.20
CA LEU A 452 -26.27 -13.41 -1.60
C LEU A 452 -26.06 -13.07 -0.12
N ILE A 453 -25.41 -13.95 0.64
CA ILE A 453 -25.05 -13.73 2.05
C ILE A 453 -24.23 -12.43 2.18
N ASN A 454 -23.21 -12.27 1.34
CA ASN A 454 -22.37 -11.06 1.36
C ASN A 454 -23.17 -9.78 1.07
N LYS A 455 -24.15 -9.83 0.16
CA LYS A 455 -25.03 -8.68 -0.12
C LYS A 455 -25.95 -8.35 1.04
N ILE A 456 -26.43 -9.36 1.77
CA ILE A 456 -27.26 -9.16 2.96
C ILE A 456 -26.43 -8.49 4.05
N TYR A 457 -25.20 -8.97 4.29
CA TYR A 457 -24.28 -8.34 5.25
C TYR A 457 -23.95 -6.91 4.87
N GLN A 458 -23.67 -6.64 3.60
CA GLN A 458 -23.43 -5.27 3.12
C GLN A 458 -24.67 -4.39 3.31
N SER A 459 -25.85 -4.86 2.93
CA SER A 459 -27.10 -4.10 3.10
C SER A 459 -27.41 -3.84 4.58
N TYR A 460 -27.07 -4.78 5.46
CA TYR A 460 -27.24 -4.60 6.90
C TYR A 460 -26.24 -3.58 7.44
N ASP A 461 -24.97 -3.66 7.05
CA ASP A 461 -23.95 -2.66 7.39
C ASP A 461 -24.36 -1.24 6.94
N GLU A 462 -24.83 -1.08 5.70
CA GLU A 462 -25.37 0.19 5.20
C GLU A 462 -26.56 0.69 6.03
N SER A 463 -27.42 -0.22 6.51
CA SER A 463 -28.53 0.11 7.41
C SER A 463 -28.03 0.58 8.77
N LEU A 464 -27.01 -0.06 9.35
CA LEU A 464 -26.38 0.37 10.60
C LEU A 464 -25.74 1.75 10.48
N ASN A 465 -25.06 2.02 9.36
CA ASN A 465 -24.46 3.32 9.07
C ASN A 465 -25.50 4.45 8.98
N ARG A 466 -26.76 4.14 8.62
CA ARG A 466 -27.88 5.11 8.66
C ARG A 466 -28.52 5.21 10.04
N LYS A 467 -28.54 4.12 10.79
CA LYS A 467 -29.18 4.01 12.12
C LYS A 467 -28.36 4.71 13.21
N TYR A 468 -27.04 4.52 13.20
CA TYR A 468 -26.13 5.05 14.21
C TYR A 468 -25.41 6.31 13.72
N LYS A 469 -25.49 7.40 14.48
CA LYS A 469 -24.82 8.66 14.11
C LYS A 469 -23.39 8.66 14.64
N VAL A 470 -22.44 8.37 13.75
CA VAL A 470 -21.00 8.45 14.06
C VAL A 470 -20.49 9.88 13.87
N LYS A 471 -19.85 10.43 14.90
CA LYS A 471 -19.12 11.70 14.87
C LYS A 471 -17.66 11.45 15.22
N LEU A 472 -16.77 11.69 14.26
CA LEU A 472 -15.33 11.56 14.45
C LEU A 472 -14.73 12.85 15.04
N ASN A 473 -13.75 12.72 15.93
CA ASN A 473 -13.00 13.85 16.47
C ASN A 473 -11.68 13.99 15.72
N GLN A 474 -11.69 14.74 14.61
CA GLN A 474 -10.53 14.87 13.72
C GLN A 474 -9.26 15.32 14.44
N ARG A 475 -9.36 16.29 15.36
CA ARG A 475 -8.20 16.78 16.14
C ARG A 475 -7.55 15.68 16.98
N THR A 476 -8.34 14.74 17.50
CA THR A 476 -7.83 13.60 18.24
C THR A 476 -7.24 12.55 17.31
N ILE A 477 -7.86 12.31 16.15
CA ILE A 477 -7.35 11.39 15.13
C ILE A 477 -5.97 11.86 14.63
N ASP A 478 -5.83 13.14 14.28
CA ASP A 478 -4.57 13.72 13.79
C ASP A 478 -3.46 13.59 14.85
N ARG A 479 -3.79 13.80 16.13
CA ARG A 479 -2.84 13.63 17.23
C ARG A 479 -2.42 12.17 17.43
N VAL A 480 -3.34 11.21 17.30
CA VAL A 480 -2.99 9.79 17.34
C VAL A 480 -2.10 9.44 16.14
N LYS A 481 -2.43 9.91 14.95
CA LYS A 481 -1.62 9.72 13.73
C LYS A 481 -0.18 10.24 13.92
N ASN A 482 -0.03 11.43 14.51
CA ASN A 482 1.27 12.02 14.79
C ASN A 482 2.06 11.30 15.89
N SER A 483 1.39 10.56 16.79
CA SER A 483 2.09 9.80 17.84
C SER A 483 2.84 8.56 17.31
N PHE A 484 2.57 8.15 16.07
CA PHE A 484 3.25 7.05 15.38
C PHE A 484 4.33 7.54 14.39
N GLN A 485 4.72 8.82 14.42
CA GLN A 485 5.77 9.39 13.55
C GLN A 485 7.18 9.12 14.06
#